data_AF-A0A2N1PW51-F1
#
_entry.id   AF-A0A2N1PW51-F1
#
_cell.length_a   1.000
_cell.length_b   1.000
_cell.length_c   1.000
_cell.angle_alpha   90.00
_cell.angle_beta   90.00
_cell.angle_gamma   90.00
#
_symmetry.space_group_name_H-M   'P 1'
#
loop_
_entity.id
_entity.type
_entity.pdbx_description
1 polymer ?
#
loop_
_entity_poly.entity_id
_entity_poly.type
_entity_poly.pdbx_seq_one_letter_code
_entity_poly.pdbx_strand_id
1 'polypeptide(L)' 'EFEPFFDQVERSLTNKKIALFGSYGWGEGEWMDAWETRVIDAGATLYDKGFKVNSTPSSDEEVACIEFGEAFAQF' A
#
# COMPACT_ATOMS: atom_id res chain seq x y z
N GLU A 1 -11.46 11.37 -6.51
CA GLU A 1 -11.21 10.94 -5.12
C GLU A 1 -10.81 9.47 -5.13
N PHE A 2 -9.99 9.01 -4.17
CA PHE A 2 -9.49 7.63 -4.17
C PHE A 2 -10.53 6.61 -3.67
N GLU A 3 -11.24 6.95 -2.61
CA GLU A 3 -12.25 6.08 -1.99
C GLU A 3 -13.31 5.58 -3.01
N PRO A 4 -13.96 6.45 -3.82
CA PRO A 4 -14.97 5.98 -4.77
C PRO A 4 -14.39 5.16 -5.94
N PHE A 5 -13.11 5.33 -6.25
CA PHE A 5 -12.41 4.49 -7.21
C PHE A 5 -12.15 3.11 -6.62
N PHE A 6 -11.68 3.05 -5.38
CA PHE A 6 -11.37 1.80 -4.71
C PHE A 6 -12.63 0.94 -4.54
N ASP A 7 -13.75 1.54 -4.11
CA ASP A 7 -15.04 0.85 -3.97
C ASP A 7 -15.48 0.11 -5.24
N GLN A 8 -15.16 0.67 -6.43
CA GLN A 8 -15.50 0.08 -7.72
C GLN A 8 -14.67 -1.17 -8.03
N VAL A 9 -13.44 -1.25 -7.53
CA VAL A 9 -12.49 -2.34 -7.83
C VAL A 9 -12.35 -3.34 -6.68
N GLU A 10 -12.77 -3.00 -5.47
CA GLU A 10 -12.60 -3.78 -4.24
C GLU A 10 -13.10 -5.23 -4.37
N ARG A 11 -14.28 -5.42 -4.97
CA ARG A 11 -14.86 -6.75 -5.21
C ARG A 11 -14.06 -7.62 -6.19
N SER A 12 -13.13 -7.02 -6.93
CA SER A 12 -12.28 -7.69 -7.91
C SER A 12 -10.89 -8.06 -7.35
N LEU A 13 -10.64 -7.80 -6.06
CA LEU A 13 -9.33 -8.00 -5.43
C LEU A 13 -9.07 -9.45 -5.00
N THR A 14 -10.09 -10.31 -4.98
CA THR A 14 -9.93 -11.70 -4.54
C THR A 14 -8.84 -12.43 -5.34
N ASN A 15 -7.87 -13.01 -4.62
CA ASN A 15 -6.67 -13.68 -5.15
C ASN A 15 -5.74 -12.78 -6.00
N LYS A 16 -5.91 -11.46 -5.97
CA LYS A 16 -4.96 -10.53 -6.58
C LYS A 16 -3.80 -10.27 -5.62
N LYS A 17 -2.58 -10.28 -6.14
CA LYS A 17 -1.41 -9.76 -5.42
C LYS A 17 -1.51 -8.24 -5.41
N ILE A 18 -1.48 -7.65 -4.23
CA ILE A 18 -1.63 -6.20 -4.03
C ILE A 18 -0.48 -5.71 -3.16
N ALA A 19 0.10 -4.57 -3.52
CA ALA A 19 0.98 -3.81 -2.66
C ALA A 19 0.29 -2.48 -2.32
N LEU A 20 0.40 -2.06 -1.06
CA LEU A 20 -0.09 -0.76 -0.61
C LEU A 20 1.08 0.16 -0.33
N PHE A 21 0.95 1.42 -0.71
CA PHE A 21 1.93 2.44 -0.43
C PHE A 21 1.29 3.82 -0.32
N GLY A 22 1.96 4.75 0.37
CA GLY A 22 1.54 6.14 0.40
C GLY A 22 2.34 6.99 1.36
N SER A 23 2.26 8.31 1.19
CA SER A 23 2.85 9.23 2.14
C SER A 23 1.90 9.59 3.28
N TYR A 24 2.46 10.02 4.40
CA TYR A 24 1.70 10.56 5.54
C TYR A 24 2.33 11.86 6.04
N GLY A 25 1.56 12.67 6.75
CA GLY A 25 2.03 13.94 7.31
C GLY A 25 2.19 13.85 8.83
N TRP A 26 1.12 14.17 9.55
CA TRP A 26 1.08 14.15 11.01
C TRP A 26 0.78 12.73 11.54
N GLY A 27 1.42 12.35 12.65
CA GLY A 27 1.29 11.01 13.24
C GLY A 27 2.10 9.94 12.51
N GLU A 28 1.74 8.67 12.67
CA GLU A 28 2.51 7.50 12.20
C GLU A 28 1.89 6.82 10.95
N GLY A 29 0.93 7.49 10.30
CA GLY A 29 0.23 6.95 9.13
C GLY A 29 -0.65 5.74 9.45
N GLU A 30 -1.35 5.75 10.59
CA GLU A 30 -2.27 4.68 11.04
C GLU A 30 -3.35 4.32 10.02
N TRP A 31 -3.64 5.23 9.08
CA TRP A 31 -4.57 4.97 7.98
C TRP A 31 -4.19 3.71 7.19
N MET A 32 -2.90 3.42 7.03
CA MET A 32 -2.45 2.25 6.27
C MET A 32 -2.93 0.94 6.90
N ASP A 33 -2.98 0.84 8.22
CA ASP A 33 -3.40 -0.38 8.91
C ASP A 33 -4.88 -0.73 8.58
N ALA A 34 -5.71 0.30 8.43
CA ALA A 34 -7.09 0.15 7.98
C ALA A 34 -7.16 -0.33 6.51
N TRP A 35 -6.27 0.17 5.65
CA TRP A 35 -6.20 -0.24 4.25
C TRP A 35 -5.66 -1.67 4.07
N GLU A 36 -4.65 -2.06 4.84
CA GLU A 36 -4.14 -3.43 4.90
C GLU A 36 -5.26 -4.41 5.27
N THR A 37 -5.99 -4.10 6.35
CA THR A 37 -7.14 -4.89 6.79
C THR A 37 -8.19 -4.99 5.68
N ARG A 38 -8.53 -3.87 5.04
CA ARG A 38 -9.54 -3.81 3.99
C ARG A 38 -9.19 -4.68 2.77
N VAL A 39 -7.96 -4.62 2.27
CA VAL A 39 -7.57 -5.43 1.10
C VAL A 39 -7.49 -6.92 1.44
N ILE A 40 -7.07 -7.27 2.66
CA ILE A 40 -7.06 -8.65 3.15
C ILE A 40 -8.50 -9.18 3.26
N ASP A 41 -9.41 -8.41 3.84
CA ASP A 41 -10.83 -8.76 3.97
C ASP A 41 -11.52 -8.89 2.60
N ALA A 42 -11.08 -8.13 1.59
CA ALA A 42 -11.50 -8.28 0.20
C ALA A 42 -10.93 -9.54 -0.50
N GLY A 43 -10.09 -10.31 0.20
CA GLY A 43 -9.49 -11.56 -0.28
C GLY A 43 -8.24 -11.36 -1.14
N ALA A 44 -7.60 -10.19 -1.08
CA ALA A 44 -6.32 -9.97 -1.75
C ALA A 44 -5.20 -10.72 -1.04
N THR A 45 -4.14 -11.03 -1.78
CA THR A 45 -2.86 -11.45 -1.22
C THR A 45 -1.99 -10.20 -1.09
N LEU A 46 -1.98 -9.62 0.11
CA LEU A 46 -1.17 -8.43 0.40
C LEU A 46 0.32 -8.80 0.41
N TYR A 47 1.10 -8.02 -0.34
CA TYR A 47 2.54 -8.04 -0.31
C TYR A 47 3.06 -7.22 0.88
N ASP A 48 3.71 -7.92 1.81
CA ASP A 48 4.30 -7.35 3.04
C ASP A 48 3.32 -6.42 3.78
N LYS A 49 3.83 -5.51 4.60
CA LYS A 49 3.07 -4.37 5.13
C LYS A 49 3.05 -3.22 4.13
N GLY A 50 2.05 -2.36 4.26
CA GLY A 50 1.91 -1.15 3.46
C GLY A 50 3.10 -0.20 3.66
N PHE A 51 3.72 0.19 2.56
CA PHE A 51 4.92 1.01 2.56
C PHE A 51 4.58 2.50 2.75
N LYS A 52 5.08 3.08 3.83
CA LYS A 52 4.77 4.46 4.21
C LYS A 52 6.04 5.31 4.30
N VAL A 53 5.98 6.50 3.72
CA VAL A 53 7.05 7.52 3.85
C VAL A 53 6.46 8.81 4.40
N ASN A 54 7.15 9.46 5.34
CA ASN A 54 6.66 10.75 5.85
C ASN A 54 6.94 11.85 4.81
N SER A 55 5.91 12.61 4.45
CA SER A 55 6.02 13.75 3.54
C SER A 55 6.68 13.38 2.20
N THR A 56 7.85 13.94 1.90
CA THR A 56 8.63 13.66 0.69
C THR A 56 9.78 12.74 1.07
N PRO A 57 10.00 11.63 0.34
CA PRO A 57 11.15 10.75 0.57
C PRO A 57 12.47 11.51 0.57
N SER A 58 13.34 11.19 1.52
CA SER A 58 14.78 11.46 1.44
C SER A 58 15.45 10.57 0.38
N SER A 59 16.70 10.85 0.02
CA SER A 59 17.43 10.02 -0.96
C SER A 59 17.52 8.54 -0.55
N ASP A 60 17.61 8.24 0.74
CA ASP A 60 17.62 6.86 1.23
C ASP A 60 16.21 6.23 1.14
N GLU A 61 15.16 7.01 1.38
CA GLU A 61 13.77 6.53 1.23
C GLU A 61 13.37 6.40 -0.25
N GLU A 62 13.96 7.17 -1.16
CA GLU A 62 13.81 6.96 -2.61
C GLU A 62 14.37 5.60 -3.03
N VAL A 63 15.52 5.20 -2.48
CA VAL A 63 16.06 3.86 -2.69
C VAL A 63 15.11 2.80 -2.13
N ALA A 64 14.57 3.00 -0.93
CA ALA A 64 13.57 2.09 -0.35
C ALA A 64 12.29 1.98 -1.20
N CYS A 65 11.84 3.07 -1.84
CA CYS A 65 10.72 3.03 -2.78
C CYS A 65 11.01 2.12 -3.99
N ILE A 66 12.24 2.17 -4.52
CA ILE A 66 12.67 1.35 -5.65
C ILE A 66 12.73 -0.12 -5.21
N GLU A 67 13.38 -0.40 -4.09
CA GLU A 67 13.52 -1.76 -3.54
C GLU A 67 12.16 -2.40 -3.25
N PHE A 68 11.19 -1.64 -2.71
CA PHE A 68 9.83 -2.12 -2.50
C PHE A 68 9.16 -2.57 -3.81
N GLY A 69 9.33 -1.78 -4.88
CA GLY A 69 8.81 -2.13 -6.22
C GLY A 69 9.50 -3.36 -6.82
N GLU A 70 10.83 -3.44 -6.71
CA GLU A 70 11.61 -4.60 -7.18
C GLU A 70 11.21 -5.88 -6.45
N ALA A 71 11.00 -5.80 -5.14
CA ALA A 71 10.62 -6.94 -4.33
C ALA A 71 9.15 -7.37 -4.58
N PHE A 72 8.23 -6.42 -4.80
CA PHE A 72 6.87 -6.75 -5.25
C PHE A 72 6.86 -7.44 -6.62
N ALA A 73 7.76 -7.06 -7.54
CA ALA A 73 7.85 -7.70 -8.84
C ALA A 73 8.24 -9.20 -8.77
N GLN A 74 8.87 -9.62 -7.67
CA GLN A 74 9.23 -11.03 -7.41
C GLN A 74 8.18 -11.78 -6.57
N PHE A 75 7.20 -11.08 -6.00
CA PHE A 75 6.17 -11.64 -5.14
C PHE A 75 5.08 -12.38 -5.92
#